data_AF-A0AAU4DVG8-F1
#
_entry.id   AF-A0AAU4DVG8-F1
#
_cell.length_a   1.000
_cell.length_b   1.000
_cell.length_c   1.000
_cell.angle_alpha   90.00
_cell.angle_beta   90.00
_cell.angle_gamma   90.00
#
_symmetry.space_group_name_H-M   'P 1'
#
loop_
_entity.id
_entity.type
_entity.pdbx_description
1 polymer ?
#
loop_
_entity_poly.entity_id
_entity_poly.type
_entity_poly.pdbx_seq_one_letter_code
_entity_poly.pdbx_strand_id
1 'polypeptide(L)'
;MHLVEPLREFIADHADWLTVFQLPSYSPDLNPQERLWSLVRVDIGNLAAANLDQVTRAVKRRLKQIQYCLDLVDGGLAGTGLIMDG
;
A
#
# COMPACT_ATOMS: atom_id res chain seq x y z
N MET A 1 9.59 9.61 7.38
CA MET A 1 11.01 9.47 7.78
C MET A 1 11.22 8.00 8.11
N HIS A 2 11.80 7.20 7.21
CA HIS A 2 11.89 5.72 7.35
C HIS A 2 13.32 5.19 7.45
N LEU A 3 14.31 6.08 7.48
CA LEU A 3 15.74 5.72 7.53
C LEU A 3 16.40 6.11 8.86
N VAL A 4 15.58 6.43 9.87
CA VAL A 4 16.04 6.82 11.21
C VAL A 4 16.54 5.61 11.99
N GLU A 5 17.51 5.85 12.87
CA GLU A 5 18.17 4.80 13.65
C GLU A 5 17.19 3.90 14.42
N PRO A 6 16.18 4.43 15.14
CA PRO A 6 15.27 3.58 15.89
C PRO A 6 14.47 2.61 15.01
N LEU A 7 14.20 2.98 13.76
CA LEU A 7 13.50 2.11 12.82
C LEU A 7 14.43 1.06 12.22
N ARG A 8 15.72 1.37 12.07
CA ARG A 8 16.74 0.41 11.61
C ARG A 8 16.98 -0.66 12.66
N GLU A 9 17.09 -0.27 13.93
CA GLU A 9 17.19 -1.18 15.07
C GLU A 9 15.98 -2.11 15.15
N PHE A 10 14.77 -1.55 15.08
CA PHE A 10 13.53 -2.34 15.05
C PHE A 10 13.51 -3.36 13.89
N ILE A 11 13.93 -2.97 12.70
CA ILE A 11 14.00 -3.89 11.55
C ILE A 11 15.02 -5.00 11.80
N ALA A 12 16.18 -4.67 12.38
CA ALA A 12 17.21 -5.66 12.69
C ALA A 12 16.76 -6.65 13.77
N ASP A 13 16.10 -6.18 14.82
CA ASP A 13 15.58 -6.99 15.93
C ASP A 13 14.46 -7.97 15.51
N HIS A 14 13.84 -7.73 14.35
CA HIS A 14 12.71 -8.51 13.82
C HIS A 14 13.02 -9.16 12.47
N ALA A 15 14.31 -9.30 12.12
CA ALA A 15 14.73 -9.85 10.84
C ALA A 15 14.31 -11.32 10.62
N ASP A 16 13.88 -12.03 11.66
CA ASP A 16 13.35 -13.39 11.60
C ASP A 16 11.97 -13.48 10.91
N TRP A 17 11.18 -12.40 10.93
CA TRP A 17 9.85 -12.37 10.30
C TRP A 17 9.58 -11.12 9.44
N LEU A 18 10.44 -10.10 9.48
CA LEU A 18 10.26 -8.83 8.77
C LEU A 18 11.33 -8.63 7.69
N THR A 19 10.93 -8.77 6.42
CA THR A 19 11.78 -8.42 5.26
C THR A 19 11.43 -7.02 4.77
N VAL A 20 12.44 -6.16 4.60
CA VAL A 20 12.25 -4.76 4.17
C VAL A 20 12.90 -4.50 2.82
N PHE A 21 12.11 -4.05 1.85
CA PHE A 21 12.58 -3.60 0.54
C PHE A 21 12.72 -2.06 0.54
N GLN A 22 13.95 -1.57 0.34
CA GLN A 22 14.20 -0.14 0.20
C GLN A 22 13.97 0.28 -1.26
N LEU A 23 12.96 1.12 -1.48
CA LEU A 23 12.69 1.67 -2.81
C LEU A 23 13.64 2.85 -3.12
N PRO A 24 14.02 3.06 -4.38
CA PRO A 24 14.78 4.24 -4.76
C PRO A 24 14.01 5.53 -4.45
N SER A 25 14.74 6.61 -4.21
CA SER A 25 14.11 7.92 -3.98
C SER A 25 13.28 8.34 -5.18
N TYR A 26 12.10 8.91 -4.93
CA TYR A 26 11.22 9.45 -5.97
C TYR A 26 10.74 8.42 -7.01
N SER A 27 10.50 7.17 -6.59
CA SER A 27 9.97 6.08 -7.45
C SER A 27 8.52 5.71 -7.09
N PRO A 28 7.53 6.60 -7.28
CA PRO A 28 6.13 6.32 -6.96
C PRO A 28 5.53 5.20 -7.83
N ASP A 29 6.05 5.00 -9.03
CA ASP A 29 5.67 3.95 -9.98
C ASP A 29 5.97 2.52 -9.47
N LEU A 30 6.98 2.42 -8.60
CA LEU A 30 7.39 1.17 -7.95
C LEU A 30 6.67 0.91 -6.62
N ASN A 31 5.97 1.91 -6.06
CA ASN A 31 5.29 1.76 -4.77
C ASN A 31 3.89 1.14 -4.97
N PRO A 32 3.63 -0.09 -4.50
CA PRO A 32 2.30 -0.70 -4.61
C PRO A 32 1.21 0.11 -3.90
N GLN A 33 1.57 0.83 -2.84
CA GLN A 33 0.65 1.70 -2.13
C GLN A 33 0.16 2.85 -3.01
N GLU A 34 1.01 3.44 -3.86
CA GLU A 34 0.61 4.53 -4.78
C GLU A 34 -0.36 4.02 -5.85
N ARG A 35 -0.16 2.79 -6.34
CA ARG A 35 -1.11 2.14 -7.25
C ARG A 35 -2.46 1.91 -6.59
N LEU A 36 -2.48 1.41 -5.36
CA LEU A 36 -3.70 1.23 -4.58
C LEU A 36 -4.43 2.56 -4.36
N TRP A 37 -3.69 3.62 -4.01
CA TRP A 37 -4.26 4.95 -3.82
C TRP A 37 -4.87 5.53 -5.09
N SER A 38 -4.27 5.28 -6.25
CA SER A 38 -4.84 5.69 -7.53
C SER A 38 -6.23 5.09 -7.75
N LEU A 39 -6.43 3.81 -7.40
CA LEU A 39 -7.72 3.12 -7.49
C LEU A 39 -8.76 3.64 -6.48
N VAL A 40 -8.31 4.09 -5.31
CA VAL A 40 -9.16 4.62 -4.25
C VAL A 40 -9.60 6.05 -4.57
N ARG A 41 -8.72 6.87 -5.14
CA ARG A 41 -8.97 8.30 -5.41
C ARG A 41 -9.99 8.54 -6.52
N VAL A 42 -10.08 7.67 -7.53
CA VAL A 42 -11.06 7.81 -8.63
C VAL A 42 -12.50 7.80 -8.10
N ASP A 43 -12.80 6.92 -7.14
CA ASP A 43 -14.16 6.78 -6.60
C ASP A 43 -14.46 7.82 -5.51
N ILE A 44 -13.47 8.18 -4.70
CA ILE A 44 -13.63 9.18 -3.64
C ILE A 44 -13.64 10.59 -4.20
N GLY A 45 -12.92 10.87 -5.29
CA GLY A 45 -12.86 12.19 -5.90
C GLY A 45 -14.22 12.73 -6.34
N ASN A 46 -15.16 11.84 -6.62
CA ASN A 46 -16.54 12.17 -7.01
C ASN A 46 -17.54 12.10 -5.85
N LEU A 47 -17.08 11.79 -4.63
CA LEU A 47 -17.94 11.68 -3.46
C LEU A 47 -18.22 13.07 -2.90
N ALA A 48 -19.47 13.53 -3.01
CA ALA A 48 -19.96 14.73 -2.33
C ALA A 48 -20.18 14.46 -0.83
N ALA A 49 -19.10 14.16 -0.11
CA ALA A 49 -19.15 13.87 1.32
C ALA A 49 -19.41 15.15 2.13
N ALA A 50 -20.42 15.11 3.00
CA ALA A 50 -20.74 16.22 3.89
C ALA A 50 -19.81 16.32 5.11
N ASN A 51 -19.06 15.26 5.43
CA ASN A 51 -18.12 15.21 6.55
C ASN A 51 -17.05 14.11 6.40
N LEU A 52 -16.04 14.16 7.27
CA LEU A 52 -14.92 13.23 7.29
C LEU A 52 -15.35 11.78 7.55
N ASP A 53 -16.41 11.55 8.31
CA ASP A 53 -16.90 10.19 8.56
C ASP A 53 -17.43 9.52 7.29
N GLN A 54 -18.08 10.29 6.41
CA GLN A 54 -18.54 9.80 5.11
C GLN A 54 -17.36 9.42 4.22
N VAL A 55 -16.31 10.25 4.17
CA VAL A 55 -15.06 9.93 3.46
C VAL A 55 -14.42 8.67 4.04
N THR A 56 -14.29 8.59 5.37
CA THR A 56 -13.69 7.44 6.06
C THR A 56 -14.44 6.14 5.76
N ARG A 57 -15.77 6.17 5.78
CA ARG A 57 -16.59 4.99 5.41
C ARG A 57 -16.39 4.60 3.95
N ALA A 58 -16.33 5.57 3.03
CA ALA A 58 -16.11 5.31 1.62
C ALA A 58 -14.72 4.69 1.36
N VAL A 59 -13.66 5.24 1.96
CA VAL A 59 -12.30 4.68 1.92
C VAL A 59 -12.31 3.23 2.40
N LYS A 60 -12.85 2.97 3.60
CA LYS A 60 -12.87 1.62 4.19
C LYS A 60 -13.64 0.63 3.31
N ARG A 61 -14.79 1.04 2.77
CA ARG A 61 -15.58 0.19 1.86
C ARG A 61 -14.80 -0.15 0.60
N ARG A 62 -14.14 0.84 -0.02
CA ARG A 62 -13.36 0.63 -1.24
C ARG A 62 -12.16 -0.25 -1.00
N LEU A 63 -11.41 -0.02 0.09
CA LEU A 63 -10.30 -0.89 0.47
C LEU A 63 -10.77 -2.33 0.69
N LYS A 64 -11.94 -2.55 1.31
CA LYS A 64 -12.52 -3.89 1.47
C LYS A 64 -12.91 -4.53 0.14
N GLN A 65 -13.43 -3.77 -0.81
CA GLN A 65 -13.72 -4.27 -2.16
C GLN A 65 -12.45 -4.64 -2.92
N ILE A 66 -11.40 -3.81 -2.82
CA ILE A 66 -10.11 -4.09 -3.45
C ILE A 66 -9.48 -5.33 -2.81
N GLN A 67 -9.52 -5.47 -1.48
CA GLN A 67 -9.07 -6.67 -0.75
C GLN A 67 -9.80 -7.95 -1.18
N TYR A 68 -11.08 -7.86 -1.53
CA TYR A 68 -11.86 -9.02 -1.99
C TYR A 68 -11.63 -9.33 -3.48
N CYS A 69 -11.25 -8.31 -4.27
CA CYS A 69 -10.80 -8.49 -5.65
C CYS A 69 -9.32 -8.89 -5.73
N LEU A 70 -8.63 -8.92 -4.58
CA LEU A 70 -7.21 -9.20 -4.41
C LEU A 70 -6.85 -10.70 -4.57
N ASP A 71 -7.83 -11.60 -4.64
CA ASP A 71 -7.63 -12.96 -5.17
C ASP A 71 -7.17 -12.94 -6.66
N LEU A 72 -7.14 -11.75 -7.28
CA LEU A 72 -6.63 -11.44 -8.62
C LEU A 72 -5.42 -10.48 -8.61
N VAL A 73 -4.76 -10.25 -7.46
CA VAL A 73 -3.69 -9.23 -7.31
C VAL A 73 -2.27 -9.78 -7.30
N ASP A 74 -2.08 -11.08 -7.48
CA ASP A 74 -0.78 -11.64 -7.90
C ASP A 74 -0.23 -10.95 -9.15
N GLY A 75 -1.10 -10.48 -10.06
CA GLY A 75 -0.68 -9.73 -11.24
C GLY A 75 -0.01 -8.38 -10.93
N GLY A 76 -0.26 -7.79 -9.75
CA GLY A 76 0.32 -6.52 -9.33
C GLY A 76 1.76 -6.64 -8.80
N LEU A 77 2.10 -7.78 -8.20
CA LEU A 77 3.46 -8.12 -7.75
C LEU A 77 4.34 -8.65 -8.88
N ALA A 78 3.73 -9.32 -9.88
CA ALA A 78 4.44 -9.84 -11.04
C ALA A 78 5.14 -8.75 -11.89
N GLY A 79 4.62 -7.52 -11.90
CA GLY A 79 5.19 -6.41 -12.66
C GLY A 79 6.26 -5.59 -11.93
N THR A 80 6.50 -5.83 -10.64
CA THR A 80 7.47 -5.05 -9.82
C THR A 80 8.75 -5.83 -9.49
N GLY A 81 8.84 -7.11 -9.86
CA GLY A 81 9.99 -7.96 -9.51
C GLY A 81 10.11 -8.27 -8.01
N LEU A 82 9.09 -7.93 -7.22
CA LEU A 82 8.97 -8.23 -5.79
C LEU A 82 8.20 -9.54 -5.58
N ILE A 83 8.46 -10.54 -6.43
CA ILE A 83 7.96 -11.90 -6.22
C ILE A 83 8.79 -12.47 -5.06
N MET A 84 8.13 -12.73 -3.94
CA MET A 84 8.74 -13.47 -2.84
C MET A 84 8.79 -14.95 -3.24
N ASP A 85 9.98 -15.43 -3.61
CA ASP A 85 10.24 -16.87 -3.59
C ASP A 85 10.42 -17.30 -2.13
N GLY A 86 9.54 -18.16 -1.64
CA GLY A 86 9.66 -18.86 -0.35
C GLY A 86 8.58 -18.54 0.66
#